data_AF-A0A7C7WN91-F1
#
_entry.id   AF-A0A7C7WN91-F1
#
_cell.length_a   1.000
_cell.length_b   1.000
_cell.length_c   1.000
_cell.angle_alpha   90.00
_cell.angle_beta   90.00
_cell.angle_gamma   90.00
#
_symmetry.space_group_name_H-M   'P 1'
#
loop_
_entity.id
_entity.type
_entity.pdbx_description
1 polymer ?
#
loop_
_entity_poly.entity_id
_entity_poly.type
_entity_poly.pdbx_seq_one_letter_code
_entity_poly.pdbx_strand_id
1 'polypeptide(L)'
;MRSENSLQNLTCYYMEGETKVEDLWIIDANKMLVSFFNTKDNKFQKFAITKLDKKTVAWNQMENALTVFVLDKTTMRQSGTIISTVKDGQSKIGKRWFSNCNFISHDQLENFIQVKQ
;
A
#
# COMPACT_ATOMS: atom_id res chain seq x y z
N MET A 1 3.88 -6.25 -27.25
CA MET A 1 3.73 -4.81 -26.96
C MET A 1 4.05 -4.57 -25.49
N ARG A 2 5.09 -3.76 -25.23
CA ARG A 2 5.54 -3.07 -23.99
C ARG A 2 5.58 -3.85 -22.67
N SER A 3 6.81 -4.16 -22.23
CA SER A 3 7.17 -4.24 -20.81
C SER A 3 7.09 -2.83 -20.20
N GLU A 4 5.89 -2.41 -19.79
CA GLU A 4 5.82 -1.45 -18.68
C GLU A 4 6.43 -2.18 -17.48
N ASN A 5 7.47 -1.62 -16.87
CA ASN A 5 8.21 -2.23 -15.76
C ASN A 5 7.23 -2.86 -14.77
N SER A 6 7.18 -4.19 -14.74
CA SER A 6 6.23 -4.96 -13.93
C SER A 6 6.49 -4.83 -12.43
N LEU A 7 7.68 -4.34 -12.08
CA LEU A 7 8.10 -4.06 -10.72
C LEU A 7 8.17 -2.54 -10.53
N GLN A 8 7.39 -2.02 -9.59
CA GLN A 8 7.28 -0.58 -9.32
C GLN A 8 7.40 -0.32 -7.83
N ASN A 9 8.32 0.57 -7.45
CA ASN A 9 8.44 1.02 -6.06
C ASN A 9 7.57 2.26 -5.84
N LEU A 10 6.93 2.35 -4.69
CA LEU A 10 5.93 3.36 -4.39
C LEU A 10 6.13 3.85 -2.95
N THR A 11 6.14 5.17 -2.77
CA THR A 11 5.96 5.79 -1.45
C THR A 11 4.57 6.41 -1.38
N CYS A 12 3.90 6.26 -0.25
CA CYS A 12 2.60 6.85 0.03
C CYS A 12 2.64 7.54 1.38
N TYR A 13 2.10 8.75 1.48
CA TYR A 13 2.01 9.44 2.76
C TYR A 13 0.65 10.10 2.98
N TYR A 14 0.23 10.16 4.24
CA TYR A 14 -0.92 10.93 4.69
C TYR A 14 -0.59 11.62 6.01
N MET A 15 -1.38 12.64 6.35
CA MET A 15 -1.25 13.34 7.64
C MET A 15 -2.27 12.76 8.62
N GLU A 16 -1.80 12.35 9.78
CA GLU A 16 -2.62 12.01 10.94
C GLU A 16 -2.41 13.08 12.01
N GLY A 17 -3.31 14.08 12.01
CA GLY A 17 -3.06 15.34 12.74
C GLY A 17 -1.82 16.03 12.18
N GLU A 18 -0.85 16.30 13.05
CA GLU A 18 0.45 16.90 12.68
C GLU A 18 1.51 15.85 12.30
N THR A 19 1.20 14.56 12.44
CA THR A 19 2.15 13.47 12.16
C THR A 19 2.05 13.03 10.70
N LYS A 20 3.16 13.09 9.96
CA LYS A 20 3.26 12.48 8.63
C LYS A 20 3.47 10.97 8.77
N VAL A 21 2.51 10.20 8.27
CA VAL A 21 2.64 8.74 8.14
C VAL A 21 3.08 8.43 6.73
N GLU A 22 4.11 7.59 6.58
CA GLU A 22 4.71 7.29 5.28
C GLU A 22 4.96 5.79 5.14
N ASP A 23 4.34 5.21 4.13
CA ASP A 23 4.35 3.80 3.78
C ASP A 23 5.18 3.58 2.51
N LEU A 24 5.96 2.49 2.51
CA LEU A 24 6.74 2.07 1.35
C LEU A 24 6.19 0.75 0.82
N TRP A 25 5.94 0.73 -0.50
CA TRP A 25 5.37 -0.41 -1.20
C TRP A 25 6.21 -0.80 -2.42
N ILE A 26 6.18 -2.08 -2.77
CA ILE A 26 6.68 -2.61 -4.05
C ILE A 26 5.53 -3.36 -4.72
N ILE A 27 5.15 -2.96 -5.92
CA ILE A 27 4.12 -3.64 -6.73
C ILE A 27 4.83 -4.52 -7.74
N ASP A 28 4.63 -5.84 -7.66
CA ASP A 28 5.07 -6.83 -8.65
C ASP A 28 3.84 -7.36 -9.41
N ALA A 29 3.54 -6.72 -10.54
CA ALA A 29 2.42 -7.04 -11.39
C ALA A 29 2.54 -8.44 -12.03
N ASN A 30 3.76 -8.95 -12.25
CA ASN A 30 3.97 -10.27 -12.82
C ASN A 30 3.62 -11.37 -11.82
N LYS A 31 3.94 -11.14 -10.55
CA LYS A 31 3.63 -12.10 -9.47
C LYS A 31 2.28 -11.85 -8.82
N MET A 32 1.56 -10.80 -9.21
CA MET A 32 0.32 -10.36 -8.56
C MET A 32 0.49 -10.12 -7.06
N LEU A 33 1.60 -9.47 -6.67
CA LEU A 33 1.95 -9.21 -5.27
C LEU A 33 2.24 -7.72 -5.01
N VAL A 34 1.88 -7.26 -3.81
CA VAL A 34 2.38 -6.02 -3.22
C VAL A 34 3.22 -6.36 -2.00
N SER A 35 4.39 -5.74 -1.86
CA SER A 35 5.24 -5.86 -0.68
C SER A 35 5.20 -4.56 0.12
N PHE A 36 4.92 -4.62 1.42
CA PHE A 36 4.94 -3.50 2.36
C PHE A 36 6.19 -3.55 3.20
N PHE A 37 6.89 -2.42 3.35
CA PHE A 37 8.02 -2.35 4.29
C PHE A 37 7.51 -2.15 5.72
N ASN A 38 7.56 -3.21 6.52
CA ASN A 38 7.25 -3.14 7.94
C ASN A 38 8.50 -2.68 8.71
N THR A 39 8.43 -1.48 9.29
CA THR A 39 9.52 -0.86 10.05
C THR A 39 9.80 -1.56 11.38
N LYS A 40 8.84 -2.29 11.97
CA LYS A 40 9.06 -3.02 13.23
C LYS A 40 9.99 -4.21 13.05
N ASP A 41 9.84 -4.92 11.93
CA ASP A 41 10.59 -6.14 11.62
C ASP A 41 11.72 -5.90 10.61
N ASN A 42 11.86 -4.66 10.12
CA ASN A 42 12.78 -4.22 9.08
C ASN A 42 12.73 -5.14 7.83
N LYS A 43 11.52 -5.54 7.44
CA LYS A 43 11.29 -6.56 6.40
C LYS A 43 10.08 -6.23 5.55
N PHE A 44 10.14 -6.69 4.30
CA PHE A 44 9.00 -6.66 3.41
C PHE A 44 8.02 -7.80 3.70
N GLN A 45 6.78 -7.44 4.04
CA GLN A 45 5.65 -8.34 4.09
C GLN A 45 4.93 -8.34 2.75
N LYS A 46 4.37 -9.48 2.33
CA LYS A 46 3.79 -9.64 0.99
C LYS A 46 2.28 -9.89 1.07
N PHE A 47 1.54 -9.25 0.18
CA PHE A 47 0.09 -9.34 0.07
C PHE A 47 -0.31 -9.59 -1.39
N ALA A 48 -1.36 -10.40 -1.59
CA ALA A 48 -1.88 -10.68 -2.92
C ALA A 48 -2.64 -9.47 -3.46
N ILE A 49 -2.40 -9.15 -4.74
CA ILE A 49 -3.21 -8.19 -5.48
C ILE A 49 -4.57 -8.83 -5.78
N THR A 50 -5.64 -8.18 -5.35
CA THR A 50 -7.03 -8.62 -5.59
C THR A 50 -7.61 -8.02 -6.87
N LYS A 51 -7.11 -6.86 -7.30
CA LYS A 51 -7.45 -6.23 -8.56
C LYS A 51 -6.26 -5.51 -9.16
N LEU A 52 -6.00 -5.76 -10.44
CA LEU A 52 -5.00 -5.07 -11.24
C LEU A 52 -5.60 -4.74 -12.61
N ASP A 53 -5.65 -3.45 -12.93
CA ASP A 53 -5.96 -2.98 -14.27
C ASP A 53 -5.08 -1.78 -14.63
N LYS A 54 -5.33 -1.13 -15.77
CA LYS A 54 -4.51 0.01 -16.23
C LYS A 54 -4.54 1.20 -15.28
N LYS A 55 -5.62 1.40 -14.52
CA LYS A 55 -5.84 2.56 -13.64
C LYS A 55 -5.73 2.20 -12.16
N THR A 56 -5.98 0.96 -11.78
CA THR A 56 -6.15 0.60 -10.37
C THR A 56 -5.30 -0.60 -9.97
N VAL A 57 -4.76 -0.53 -8.75
CA VAL A 57 -4.21 -1.67 -8.02
C VAL A 57 -4.91 -1.75 -6.67
N ALA A 58 -5.42 -2.91 -6.28
CA ALA A 58 -6.02 -3.11 -4.96
C ALA A 58 -5.51 -4.39 -4.30
N TRP A 59 -5.34 -4.35 -2.98
CA TRP A 59 -4.88 -5.48 -2.17
C TRP A 59 -5.45 -5.39 -0.76
N ASN A 60 -5.41 -6.51 -0.05
CA ASN A 60 -5.88 -6.63 1.32
C ASN A 60 -4.72 -6.99 2.25
N GLN A 61 -4.70 -6.39 3.42
CA GLN A 61 -3.80 -6.74 4.51
C GLN A 61 -4.64 -7.22 5.69
N MET A 62 -4.36 -8.44 6.15
CA MET A 62 -5.03 -9.04 7.31
C MET A 62 -4.00 -9.18 8.44
N GLU A 63 -3.97 -8.20 9.33
CA GLU A 63 -3.22 -8.29 10.59
C GLU A 63 -4.22 -8.50 11.75
N ASN A 64 -4.59 -7.42 12.44
CA ASN A 64 -5.62 -7.46 13.49
C ASN A 64 -7.03 -7.23 12.95
N ALA A 65 -7.15 -6.52 11.82
CA ALA A 65 -8.38 -6.23 11.11
C ALA A 65 -8.11 -6.24 9.60
N LEU A 66 -9.16 -6.43 8.81
CA LEU A 66 -9.05 -6.36 7.35
C LEU A 66 -8.83 -4.90 6.95
N THR A 67 -7.68 -4.62 6.34
CA THR A 67 -7.42 -3.35 5.69
C THR A 67 -7.41 -3.52 4.19
N VAL A 68 -8.25 -2.74 3.51
CA VAL A 68 -8.35 -2.71 2.05
C VAL A 68 -7.63 -1.48 1.54
N PHE A 69 -6.68 -1.69 0.63
CA PHE A 69 -5.97 -0.62 -0.05
C PHE A 69 -6.38 -0.57 -1.52
N VAL A 70 -6.57 0.65 -2.03
CA VAL A 70 -6.84 0.90 -3.45
C VAL A 70 -5.99 2.08 -3.89
N LEU A 71 -5.11 1.85 -4.86
CA LEU A 71 -4.30 2.88 -5.53
C LEU A 71 -4.92 3.20 -6.89
N ASP A 72 -5.25 4.48 -7.11
CA ASP A 72 -5.47 5.03 -8.44
C ASP A 72 -4.13 5.50 -9.02
N LYS A 73 -3.64 4.78 -10.04
CA LYS A 73 -2.38 5.05 -10.74
C LYS A 73 -2.42 6.32 -11.59
N THR A 74 -3.60 6.84 -11.89
CA THR A 74 -3.77 8.07 -12.69
C THR A 74 -3.56 9.30 -11.81
N THR A 75 -4.17 9.29 -10.62
CA THR A 75 -4.11 10.41 -9.69
C THR A 75 -3.04 10.25 -8.62
N MET A 76 -2.41 9.06 -8.57
CA MET A 76 -1.47 8.65 -7.54
C MET A 76 -2.01 8.85 -6.12
N ARG A 77 -3.32 8.61 -5.95
CA ARG A 77 -3.99 8.60 -4.64
C ARG A 77 -4.28 7.18 -4.21
N GLN A 78 -3.93 6.86 -2.98
CA GLN A 78 -4.28 5.60 -2.34
C GLN A 78 -5.32 5.84 -1.25
N SER A 79 -6.36 5.02 -1.21
CA SER A 79 -7.24 4.93 -0.04
C SER A 79 -6.89 3.69 0.77
N GLY A 80 -6.74 3.86 2.08
CA GLY A 80 -6.75 2.75 3.05
C GLY A 80 -8.06 2.75 3.81
N THR A 81 -8.71 1.58 3.91
CA THR A 81 -9.96 1.42 4.66
C THR A 81 -9.86 0.21 5.58
N ILE A 82 -10.01 0.43 6.88
CA ILE A 82 -10.14 -0.65 7.87
C ILE A 82 -11.60 -1.07 7.93
N ILE A 83 -11.83 -2.36 7.74
CA ILE A 83 -13.13 -3.01 7.88
C ILE A 83 -13.08 -3.85 9.15
N SER A 84 -13.98 -3.57 10.09
CA SER A 84 -14.18 -4.37 11.29
C SER A 84 -15.47 -5.16 11.20
N THR A 85 -15.49 -6.35 11.81
CA THR A 85 -16.70 -7.15 11.97
C THR A 85 -17.30 -6.85 13.35
N VAL A 86 -18.56 -6.42 13.40
CA VAL A 86 -19.29 -6.29 14.67
C VAL A 86 -19.85 -7.65 15.11
N LYS A 87 -20.22 -7.78 16.39
CA LYS A 87 -20.65 -9.05 17.02
C LYS A 87 -21.79 -9.77 16.29
N ASP A 88 -22.58 -9.05 15.49
CA ASP A 88 -23.70 -9.60 14.72
C ASP A 88 -23.32 -10.02 13.29
N GLY A 89 -22.03 -10.14 12.99
CA GLY A 89 -21.52 -10.55 11.67
C GLY A 89 -21.56 -9.46 10.59
N GLN A 90 -22.12 -8.27 10.90
CA GLN A 90 -22.12 -7.14 9.97
C GLN A 90 -20.72 -6.51 9.89
N SER A 91 -20.31 -6.11 8.68
CA SER A 91 -19.08 -5.35 8.46
C SER A 91 -19.33 -3.86 8.62
N LYS A 92 -18.45 -3.16 9.35
CA LYS A 92 -18.47 -1.71 9.50
C LYS A 92 -17.14 -1.14 9.03
N ILE A 93 -17.19 0.04 8.39
CA ILE A 93 -16.00 0.84 8.13
C ILE A 93 -15.53 1.41 9.46
N GLY A 94 -14.35 0.98 9.91
CA GLY A 94 -13.72 1.46 11.14
C GLY A 94 -13.05 2.82 10.93
N LYS A 95 -12.12 2.88 9.97
CA LYS A 95 -11.35 4.09 9.63
C LYS A 95 -11.09 4.12 8.13
N ARG A 96 -11.04 5.32 7.54
CA ARG A 96 -10.60 5.55 6.17
C ARG A 96 -9.63 6.72 6.12
N TRP A 97 -8.60 6.60 5.30
CA TRP A 97 -7.65 7.68 5.02
C TRP A 97 -7.29 7.69 3.54
N PHE A 98 -6.74 8.82 3.10
CA PHE A 98 -6.24 9.02 1.74
C PHE A 98 -4.80 9.47 1.79
N SER A 99 -3.94 8.74 1.08
CA SER A 99 -2.53 9.02 0.95
C SER A 99 -2.23 9.57 -0.44
N ASN A 100 -1.31 10.53 -0.50
CA ASN A 100 -0.66 10.93 -1.74
C ASN A 100 0.53 10.02 -1.96
N CYS A 101 0.63 9.45 -3.15
CA CYS A 101 1.67 8.50 -3.50
C CYS A 101 2.53 9.01 -4.65
N ASN A 102 3.72 8.46 -4.78
CA ASN A 102 4.62 8.68 -5.92
C ASN A 102 5.40 7.41 -6.21
N PHE A 103 5.61 7.11 -7.49
CA PHE A 103 6.58 6.09 -7.87
C PHE A 103 7.99 6.61 -7.58
N ILE A 104 8.84 5.72 -7.07
CA ILE A 104 10.22 6.04 -6.71
C ILE A 104 11.19 5.07 -7.38
N SER A 105 12.45 5.48 -7.55
CA SER A 105 13.50 4.59 -8.02
C SER A 105 13.85 3.53 -6.96
N HIS A 106 14.65 2.54 -7.35
CA HIS A 106 15.19 1.56 -6.40
C HIS A 106 16.11 2.23 -5.37
N ASP A 107 17.04 3.06 -5.82
CA ASP A 107 17.96 3.80 -4.95
C ASP A 107 17.22 4.70 -3.94
N GLN A 108 16.13 5.35 -4.37
CA GLN A 108 15.28 6.13 -3.46
C GLN A 108 14.62 5.24 -2.41
N LEU A 109 14.11 4.07 -2.79
CA LEU A 109 13.52 3.12 -1.86
C LEU A 109 14.55 2.64 -0.83
N GLU A 110 15.76 2.29 -1.25
CA GLU A 110 16.84 1.87 -0.35
C GLU A 110 17.22 2.98 0.63
N ASN A 111 17.33 4.22 0.16
CA ASN A 111 17.59 5.38 1.03
C ASN A 111 16.47 5.58 2.06
N PHE A 112 15.20 5.45 1.67
CA PHE A 112 14.08 5.54 2.62
C PHE A 112 14.11 4.43 3.67
N ILE A 113 14.50 3.21 3.29
CA ILE A 113 14.65 2.08 4.20
C ILE A 113 15.76 2.35 5.21
N GLN A 114 16.92 2.83 4.77
CA GLN A 114 18.05 3.14 5.65
C GLN A 114 17.72 4.23 6.68
N VAL A 115 16.98 5.28 6.28
CA VAL A 115 16.59 6.36 7.20
C VAL A 115 15.57 5.90 8.25
N LYS A 116 14.84 4.81 8.00
CA LYS A 116 13.83 4.26 8.93
C LYS A 116 14.39 3.17 9.86
N GLN A 117 15.66 2.80 9.73
CA GLN A 117 16.40 1.90 10.63
C GLN A 117 17.01 2.67 11.80
#